data_AF-A0A5S4ESE4-F1
#
_entry.id   AF-A0A5S4ESE4-F1
#
_cell.length_a   1.000
_cell.length_b   1.000
_cell.length_c   1.000
_cell.angle_alpha   90.00
_cell.angle_beta   90.00
_cell.angle_gamma   90.00
#
_symmetry.space_group_name_H-M   'P 1'
#
loop_
_entity.id
_entity.type
_entity.pdbx_description
1 polymer ?
#
loop_
_entity_poly.entity_id
_entity_poly.type
_entity_poly.pdbx_seq_one_letter_code
_entity_poly.pdbx_strand_id
1 'polypeptide(L)'
;MPNKALFRSFGRLTVAAFVVLLAGCAGGPVGTWPGDAQSTQTEQALPVRIGYACCNLHYSGDWISDSNYTQLSFIPVGTPITVKKIDRYRYRAYVDVAGRPMRMGLDYGRGQETTEQWVNKVVVLDDPRTRLATFPPLIREAIWLGRVMRGMTREQVIMAAGYPQSDETPWLDVLYWRYWWASSGPYYVYWSRNKEVTRIEGSPEILSQVTYRGE
;
A
#
# COMPACT_ATOMS: atom_id res chain seq x y z
N MET A 1 -24.79 -51.16 -33.96
CA MET A 1 -23.58 -51.35 -34.78
C MET A 1 -22.37 -50.81 -34.03
N PRO A 2 -21.55 -51.65 -33.37
CA PRO A 2 -20.26 -51.25 -32.81
C PRO A 2 -19.13 -51.70 -33.73
N ASN A 3 -18.26 -50.77 -34.15
CA ASN A 3 -17.07 -51.09 -34.93
C ASN A 3 -15.94 -51.56 -34.01
N LYS A 4 -15.48 -52.79 -34.27
CA LYS A 4 -14.30 -53.43 -33.71
C LYS A 4 -13.05 -52.85 -34.39
N ALA A 5 -12.00 -52.60 -33.62
CA ALA A 5 -10.63 -52.68 -34.11
C ALA A 5 -9.77 -53.39 -33.05
N LEU A 6 -9.49 -54.65 -33.33
CA LEU A 6 -8.39 -55.42 -32.78
C LEU A 6 -7.08 -54.90 -33.39
N PHE A 7 -5.97 -54.88 -32.63
CA PHE A 7 -4.82 -55.75 -32.94
C PHE A 7 -3.81 -55.79 -31.79
N ARG A 8 -3.24 -56.99 -31.63
CA ARG A 8 -2.40 -57.49 -30.54
C ARG A 8 -0.91 -57.33 -30.86
N SER A 9 -0.14 -57.19 -29.77
CA SER A 9 1.28 -57.46 -29.50
C SER A 9 2.12 -58.25 -30.52
N PHE A 10 3.37 -57.80 -30.74
CA PHE A 10 4.63 -58.54 -30.94
C PHE A 10 5.76 -57.49 -30.81
N GLY A 11 6.96 -57.69 -30.26
CA GLY A 11 7.65 -58.83 -29.66
C GLY A 11 8.94 -58.29 -29.01
N ARG A 12 9.43 -58.97 -27.98
CA ARG A 12 10.72 -58.69 -27.33
C ARG A 12 11.86 -59.04 -28.29
N LEU A 13 12.87 -58.19 -28.39
CA LEU A 13 14.21 -58.55 -28.88
C LEU A 13 15.28 -57.77 -28.10
N THR A 14 15.98 -58.52 -27.27
CA THR A 14 17.28 -58.24 -26.66
C THR A 14 18.34 -57.95 -27.73
N VAL A 15 19.11 -56.86 -27.57
CA VAL A 15 20.42 -56.71 -28.20
C VAL A 15 21.43 -56.20 -27.17
N ALA A 16 22.60 -56.81 -27.24
CA ALA A 16 23.66 -56.87 -26.26
C ALA A 16 24.48 -55.58 -26.11
N ALA A 17 25.19 -55.54 -24.99
CA ALA A 17 26.14 -54.55 -24.55
C ALA A 17 27.29 -54.30 -25.56
N PHE A 18 27.69 -53.03 -25.66
CA PHE A 18 29.06 -52.62 -25.97
C PHE A 18 29.46 -51.55 -24.95
N VAL A 19 30.10 -51.99 -23.87
CA VAL A 19 30.77 -51.12 -22.90
C VAL A 19 32.11 -50.75 -23.49
N VAL A 20 32.25 -49.49 -23.93
CA VAL A 20 33.54 -48.90 -24.30
C VAL A 20 34.14 -48.27 -23.04
N LEU A 21 35.15 -48.93 -22.48
CA LEU A 21 36.01 -48.39 -21.42
C LEU A 21 37.01 -47.41 -22.05
N LEU A 22 36.78 -46.11 -21.85
CA LEU A 22 37.82 -45.08 -22.03
C LEU A 22 38.38 -44.72 -20.67
N ALA A 23 39.63 -45.12 -20.45
CA ALA A 23 40.44 -44.71 -19.32
C ALA A 23 41.07 -43.32 -19.59
N GLY A 24 41.06 -42.46 -18.56
CA GLY A 24 42.08 -41.45 -18.36
C GLY A 24 41.72 -40.00 -18.71
N CYS A 25 41.34 -39.23 -17.68
CA CYS A 25 42.08 -38.03 -17.26
C CYS A 25 41.73 -37.75 -15.80
N ALA A 26 42.67 -38.05 -14.91
CA ALA A 26 42.61 -37.64 -13.51
C ALA A 26 42.75 -36.10 -13.45
N GLY A 27 41.64 -35.39 -13.29
CA GLY A 27 41.65 -34.01 -12.84
C GLY A 27 42.06 -34.00 -11.38
N GLY A 28 43.25 -33.47 -11.09
CA GLY A 28 43.77 -33.33 -9.73
C GLY A 28 42.86 -32.47 -8.83
N PRO A 29 43.09 -32.48 -7.51
CA PRO A 29 42.30 -31.67 -6.59
C PRO A 29 42.54 -30.19 -6.94
N VAL A 30 41.45 -29.51 -7.33
CA VAL A 30 41.44 -28.05 -7.45
C VAL A 30 41.71 -27.51 -6.05
N GLY A 31 42.90 -26.95 -5.86
CA GLY A 31 43.26 -26.23 -4.65
C GLY A 31 42.27 -25.09 -4.44
N THR A 32 41.51 -25.17 -3.37
CA THR A 32 40.76 -24.04 -2.84
C THR A 32 41.76 -23.02 -2.32
N TRP A 33 41.89 -21.89 -3.02
CA TRP A 33 42.64 -20.74 -2.53
C TRP A 33 41.88 -20.15 -1.33
N PRO A 34 42.56 -19.86 -0.20
CA PRO A 34 41.93 -19.14 0.91
C PRO A 34 41.78 -17.68 0.48
N GLY A 35 40.62 -17.36 -0.10
CA GLY A 35 40.32 -16.03 -0.64
C GLY A 35 38.92 -15.89 -1.23
N ASP A 36 38.29 -16.98 -1.67
CA ASP A 36 36.95 -16.95 -2.25
C ASP A 36 35.85 -17.00 -1.18
N ALA A 37 35.92 -16.11 -0.20
CA ALA A 37 34.75 -15.68 0.54
C ALA A 37 34.16 -14.49 -0.21
N GLN A 38 33.40 -14.77 -1.29
CA GLN A 38 32.50 -13.77 -1.86
C GLN A 38 31.46 -13.43 -0.80
N SER A 39 31.77 -12.42 0.01
CA SER A 39 30.78 -11.71 0.80
C SER A 39 29.83 -11.07 -0.19
N THR A 40 28.69 -11.71 -0.46
CA THR A 40 27.51 -11.08 -1.04
C THR A 40 26.97 -10.08 -0.02
N GLN A 41 27.69 -8.98 0.17
CA GLN A 41 27.12 -7.78 0.74
C GLN A 41 26.08 -7.33 -0.28
N THR A 42 24.83 -7.67 0.00
CA THR A 42 23.70 -7.08 -0.72
C THR A 42 23.76 -5.60 -0.38
N GLU A 43 24.27 -4.79 -1.30
CA GLU A 43 24.26 -3.34 -1.19
C GLU A 43 22.80 -2.92 -1.00
N GLN A 44 22.41 -2.67 0.25
CA GLN A 44 21.08 -2.23 0.59
C GLN A 44 20.95 -0.82 0.04
N ALA A 45 20.27 -0.70 -1.10
CA ALA A 45 19.97 0.59 -1.71
C ALA A 45 19.37 1.52 -0.65
N LEU A 46 19.94 2.71 -0.54
CA LEU A 46 19.48 3.71 0.42
C LEU A 46 18.00 4.01 0.19
N PRO A 47 17.20 4.15 1.25
CA PRO A 47 15.79 4.47 1.11
C PRO A 47 15.62 5.84 0.46
N VAL A 48 14.59 5.96 -0.39
CA VAL A 48 14.20 7.22 -1.03
C VAL A 48 13.73 8.25 0.00
N ARG A 49 13.03 7.78 1.05
CA ARG A 49 12.48 8.62 2.11
C ARG A 49 12.28 7.80 3.38
N ILE A 50 12.53 8.39 4.53
CA ILE A 50 12.12 7.87 5.84
C ILE A 50 11.22 8.95 6.46
N GLY A 51 10.04 8.55 6.95
CA GLY A 51 9.07 9.48 7.52
C GLY A 51 7.95 8.74 8.23
N TYR A 52 6.78 9.37 8.28
CA TYR A 52 5.62 8.91 9.02
C TYR A 52 4.35 9.03 8.17
N ALA A 53 3.38 8.15 8.42
CA ALA A 53 2.04 8.28 7.84
C ALA A 53 1.42 9.60 8.29
N CYS A 54 1.06 10.49 7.35
CA CYS A 54 0.48 11.80 7.69
C CYS A 54 -0.93 11.69 8.30
N CYS A 55 -1.58 10.55 8.08
CA CYS A 55 -2.96 10.26 8.42
C CYS A 55 -3.17 8.75 8.58
N ASN A 56 -4.40 8.37 8.92
CA ASN A 56 -4.82 6.98 8.79
C ASN A 56 -4.82 6.55 7.31
N LEU A 57 -4.01 5.53 6.99
CA LEU A 57 -3.86 4.99 5.64
C LEU A 57 -4.51 3.61 5.55
N HIS A 58 -5.66 3.55 4.90
CA HIS A 58 -6.44 2.36 4.66
C HIS A 58 -5.78 1.46 3.61
N TYR A 59 -5.85 0.15 3.84
CA TYR A 59 -5.18 -0.83 2.98
C TYR A 59 -5.97 -2.12 2.81
N SER A 60 -5.70 -2.82 1.71
CA SER A 60 -6.18 -4.18 1.45
C SER A 60 -4.98 -5.08 1.15
N GLY A 61 -4.76 -6.09 1.99
CA GLY A 61 -3.56 -6.93 1.91
C GLY A 61 -2.29 -6.11 2.13
N ASP A 62 -1.48 -5.96 1.08
CA ASP A 62 -0.26 -5.14 1.07
C ASP A 62 -0.42 -3.82 0.28
N TRP A 63 -1.64 -3.47 -0.16
CA TRP A 63 -1.90 -2.33 -1.04
C TRP A 63 -2.57 -1.16 -0.33
N ILE A 64 -1.90 -0.01 -0.31
CA ILE A 64 -2.43 1.29 0.13
C ILE A 64 -2.75 2.11 -1.12
N SER A 65 -4.02 2.46 -1.30
CA SER A 65 -4.51 3.22 -2.45
C SER A 65 -4.73 4.69 -2.08
N ASP A 66 -4.56 5.60 -3.03
CA ASP A 66 -4.95 7.01 -2.90
C ASP A 66 -6.47 7.20 -2.71
N SER A 67 -7.27 6.16 -2.95
CA SER A 67 -8.70 6.13 -2.62
C SER A 67 -9.03 6.09 -1.12
N ASN A 68 -8.12 5.52 -0.32
CA ASN A 68 -8.22 5.44 1.13
C ASN A 68 -9.60 4.97 1.68
N TYR A 69 -10.18 3.92 1.09
CA TYR A 69 -11.53 3.45 1.43
C TYR A 69 -11.73 3.22 2.93
N THR A 70 -12.66 3.98 3.53
CA THR A 70 -12.82 4.05 4.99
C THR A 70 -13.31 2.75 5.64
N GLN A 71 -13.89 1.82 4.87
CA GLN A 71 -14.31 0.51 5.39
C GLN A 71 -13.17 -0.45 5.70
N LEU A 72 -11.97 -0.18 5.19
CA LEU A 72 -10.83 -1.09 5.31
C LEU A 72 -10.13 -0.95 6.66
N SER A 73 -9.22 -1.87 6.96
CA SER A 73 -8.26 -1.64 8.04
C SER A 73 -7.28 -0.53 7.66
N PHE A 74 -6.77 0.21 8.65
CA PHE A 74 -5.83 1.30 8.40
C PHE A 74 -4.56 1.20 9.24
N ILE A 75 -3.51 1.81 8.70
CA ILE A 75 -2.27 2.14 9.39
C ILE A 75 -2.50 3.45 10.14
N PRO A 76 -2.29 3.52 11.47
CA PRO A 76 -2.54 4.74 12.23
C PRO A 76 -1.65 5.90 11.78
N VAL A 77 -2.18 7.12 11.91
CA VAL A 77 -1.41 8.36 11.79
C VAL A 77 -0.14 8.33 12.64
N GLY A 78 0.98 8.76 12.06
CA GLY A 78 2.30 8.76 12.70
C GLY A 78 3.02 7.42 12.70
N THR A 79 2.49 6.39 12.04
CA THR A 79 3.23 5.14 11.85
C THR A 79 4.50 5.39 11.02
N PRO A 80 5.69 4.90 11.44
CA PRO A 80 6.90 5.03 10.64
C PRO A 80 6.79 4.31 9.29
N ILE A 81 7.19 5.00 8.22
CA ILE A 81 7.22 4.49 6.85
C ILE A 81 8.60 4.75 6.24
N THR A 82 9.20 3.70 5.68
CA THR A 82 10.41 3.81 4.86
C THR A 82 10.05 3.55 3.39
N VAL A 83 10.21 4.55 2.54
CA VAL A 83 10.02 4.43 1.10
C VAL A 83 11.30 3.88 0.49
N LYS A 84 11.24 2.64 0.02
CA LYS A 84 12.39 1.94 -0.57
C LYS A 84 12.60 2.30 -2.04
N LYS A 85 11.51 2.43 -2.79
CA LYS A 85 11.54 2.72 -4.23
C LYS A 85 10.24 3.36 -4.69
N ILE A 86 10.34 4.29 -5.65
CA ILE A 86 9.20 4.82 -6.39
C ILE A 86 9.31 4.35 -7.85
N ASP A 87 8.29 3.64 -8.33
CA ASP A 87 8.16 3.18 -9.71
C ASP A 87 7.13 4.06 -10.43
N ARG A 88 7.64 5.13 -11.07
CA ARG A 88 6.82 6.13 -11.76
C ARG A 88 6.01 5.54 -12.90
N TYR A 89 6.54 4.52 -13.59
CA TYR A 89 5.88 3.89 -14.74
C TYR A 89 4.73 2.97 -14.34
N ARG A 90 4.80 2.39 -13.14
CA ARG A 90 3.75 1.51 -12.59
C ARG A 90 2.89 2.21 -11.53
N TYR A 91 2.99 3.53 -11.44
CA TYR A 91 2.24 4.40 -10.54
C TYR A 91 2.22 3.95 -9.08
N ARG A 92 3.33 3.37 -8.60
CA ARG A 92 3.41 2.81 -7.24
C ARG A 92 4.76 3.01 -6.58
N ALA A 93 4.76 2.98 -5.25
CA ALA A 93 5.95 2.91 -4.42
C ALA A 93 5.99 1.62 -3.62
N TYR A 94 7.20 1.17 -3.31
CA TYR A 94 7.46 0.05 -2.41
C TYR A 94 7.92 0.62 -1.08
N VAL A 95 7.21 0.26 -0.01
CA VAL A 95 7.43 0.82 1.32
C VAL A 95 7.57 -0.27 2.35
N ASP A 96 8.20 0.09 3.46
CA ASP A 96 8.18 -0.66 4.71
C ASP A 96 7.37 0.13 5.72
N VAL A 97 6.31 -0.47 6.25
CA VAL A 97 5.44 0.14 7.25
C VAL A 97 5.61 -0.64 8.54
N ALA A 98 6.33 -0.07 9.50
CA ALA A 98 6.63 -0.72 10.78
C ALA A 98 7.12 -2.19 10.65
N GLY A 99 8.05 -2.46 9.73
CA GLY A 99 8.62 -3.79 9.49
C GLY A 99 7.84 -4.65 8.50
N ARG A 100 6.74 -4.15 7.93
CA ARG A 100 5.90 -4.88 6.96
C ARG A 100 6.09 -4.31 5.56
N PRO A 101 6.54 -5.11 4.58
CA PRO A 101 6.58 -4.69 3.19
C PRO A 101 5.17 -4.43 2.65
N MET A 102 4.96 -3.24 2.08
CA MET A 102 3.69 -2.83 1.47
C MET A 102 3.95 -2.06 0.16
N ARG A 103 2.88 -1.82 -0.58
CA ARG A 103 2.87 -1.06 -1.83
C ARG A 103 1.89 0.10 -1.70
N MET A 104 2.29 1.27 -2.17
CA MET A 104 1.44 2.45 -2.24
C MET A 104 1.14 2.76 -3.70
N GLY A 105 -0.13 2.80 -4.09
CA GLY A 105 -0.57 3.04 -5.46
C GLY A 105 -1.32 4.35 -5.63
N LEU A 106 -0.92 5.14 -6.63
CA LEU A 106 -1.73 6.25 -7.12
C LEU A 106 -2.67 5.67 -8.16
N ASP A 107 -3.85 5.20 -7.75
CA ASP A 107 -4.80 4.47 -8.59
C ASP A 107 -5.73 5.39 -9.37
N TYR A 108 -6.13 6.52 -8.77
CA TYR A 108 -7.16 7.41 -9.30
C TYR A 108 -6.58 8.78 -9.68
N GLY A 109 -5.74 9.36 -8.84
CA GLY A 109 -5.22 10.73 -8.96
C GLY A 109 -4.13 10.99 -10.03
N ARG A 110 -3.90 10.07 -10.96
CA ARG A 110 -2.76 10.11 -11.91
C ARG A 110 -2.79 11.31 -12.86
N GLY A 111 -3.96 11.91 -13.10
CA GLY A 111 -4.10 13.10 -13.94
C GLY A 111 -3.75 14.40 -13.22
N GLN A 112 -3.60 14.37 -11.89
CA GLN A 112 -3.55 15.54 -11.02
C GLN A 112 -2.24 15.63 -10.25
N GLU A 113 -1.62 14.50 -9.94
CA GLU A 113 -0.32 14.44 -9.31
C GLU A 113 0.49 13.22 -9.79
N THR A 114 1.81 13.28 -9.62
CA THR A 114 2.69 12.14 -9.83
C THR A 114 2.70 11.24 -8.60
N THR A 115 3.10 9.98 -8.76
CA THR A 115 3.28 9.05 -7.62
C THR A 115 4.25 9.60 -6.57
N GLU A 116 5.30 10.32 -6.99
CA GLU A 116 6.24 10.93 -6.06
C GLU A 116 5.61 12.07 -5.26
N GLN A 117 4.84 12.95 -5.91
CA GLN A 117 4.11 14.01 -5.22
C GLN A 117 3.13 13.44 -4.19
N TRP A 118 2.36 12.42 -4.58
CA TRP A 118 1.42 11.76 -3.68
C TRP A 118 2.14 11.08 -2.50
N VAL A 119 3.19 10.28 -2.76
CA VAL A 119 3.97 9.62 -1.70
C VAL A 119 4.57 10.63 -0.73
N ASN A 120 5.12 11.74 -1.23
CA ASN A 120 5.70 12.79 -0.40
C ASN A 120 4.64 13.55 0.43
N LYS A 121 3.40 13.60 -0.07
CA LYS A 121 2.25 14.18 0.63
C LYS A 121 1.74 13.29 1.77
N VAL A 122 1.80 11.96 1.61
CA VAL A 122 1.28 10.99 2.61
C VAL A 122 2.34 10.41 3.54
N VAL A 123 3.62 10.48 3.16
CA VAL A 123 4.77 10.13 4.01
C VAL A 123 5.52 11.41 4.38
N VAL A 124 5.12 11.99 5.51
CA VAL A 124 5.65 13.26 6.02
C VAL A 124 6.94 13.04 6.79
N LEU A 125 7.82 14.05 6.82
CA LEU A 125 9.12 13.95 7.49
C LEU A 125 8.98 14.09 9.01
N ASP A 126 8.13 15.01 9.45
CA ASP A 126 7.86 15.24 10.87
C ASP A 126 6.76 14.31 11.37
N ASP A 127 6.89 13.84 12.61
CA ASP A 127 5.90 12.95 13.23
C ASP A 127 4.61 13.73 13.56
N PRO A 128 3.48 13.44 12.88
CA PRO A 128 2.22 14.14 13.09
C PRO A 128 1.61 13.87 14.47
N ARG A 129 2.10 12.89 15.24
CA ARG A 129 1.62 12.61 16.61
C ARG A 129 1.91 13.76 17.55
N THR A 130 2.98 14.51 17.32
CA THR A 130 3.31 15.73 18.10
C THR A 130 2.19 16.76 17.97
N ARG A 131 1.70 16.96 16.75
CA ARG A 131 0.59 17.85 16.43
C ARG A 131 -0.74 17.29 16.92
N LEU A 132 -1.01 16.01 16.69
CA LEU A 132 -2.22 15.32 17.16
C LEU A 132 -2.41 15.46 18.68
N ALA A 133 -1.33 15.38 19.46
CA ALA A 133 -1.37 15.52 20.92
C ALA A 133 -1.92 16.89 21.37
N THR A 134 -1.80 17.93 20.54
CA THR A 134 -2.29 19.29 20.82
C THR A 134 -3.79 19.46 20.58
N PHE A 135 -4.46 18.51 19.91
CA PHE A 135 -5.88 18.61 19.61
C PHE A 135 -6.77 18.35 20.83
N PRO A 136 -8.01 18.87 20.85
CA PRO A 136 -8.99 18.56 21.88
C PRO A 136 -9.22 17.03 22.02
N PRO A 137 -9.51 16.51 23.22
CA PRO A 137 -9.67 15.07 23.46
C PRO A 137 -10.65 14.37 22.49
N LEU A 138 -11.85 14.93 22.28
CA LEU A 138 -12.85 14.37 21.37
C LEU A 138 -12.36 14.29 19.92
N ILE A 139 -11.56 15.27 19.48
CA ILE A 139 -10.99 15.29 18.13
C ILE A 139 -9.90 14.20 17.99
N ARG A 140 -9.08 14.01 19.02
CA ARG A 140 -8.08 12.93 19.03
C ARG A 140 -8.74 11.56 18.97
N GLU A 141 -9.82 11.36 19.71
CA GLU A 141 -10.57 10.11 19.71
C GLU A 141 -11.22 9.83 18.36
N ALA A 142 -11.85 10.85 17.75
CA ALA A 142 -12.39 10.73 16.41
C ALA A 142 -11.30 10.36 15.37
N ILE A 143 -10.12 11.01 15.42
CA ILE A 143 -8.98 10.65 14.56
C ILE A 143 -8.50 9.22 14.83
N TRP A 144 -8.40 8.81 16.10
CA TRP A 144 -7.99 7.46 16.49
C TRP A 144 -8.93 6.39 15.91
N LEU A 145 -10.22 6.69 15.84
CA LEU A 145 -11.25 5.81 15.30
C LEU A 145 -11.40 5.92 13.76
N GLY A 146 -10.64 6.79 13.10
CA GLY A 146 -10.78 7.04 11.66
C GLY A 146 -12.12 7.71 11.28
N ARG A 147 -12.69 8.49 12.20
CA ARG A 147 -14.00 9.13 12.07
C ARG A 147 -13.88 10.65 12.04
N VAL A 148 -14.84 11.27 11.38
CA VAL A 148 -14.96 12.73 11.25
C VAL A 148 -16.11 13.27 12.09
N MET A 149 -16.00 14.51 12.55
CA MET A 149 -17.07 15.19 13.28
C MET A 149 -17.15 16.67 12.93
N ARG A 150 -18.31 17.28 13.21
CA ARG A 150 -18.50 18.73 13.07
C ARG A 150 -17.48 19.49 13.91
N GLY A 151 -17.02 20.62 13.39
CA GLY A 151 -15.99 21.46 14.02
C GLY A 151 -14.56 21.01 13.76
N MET A 152 -14.32 19.84 13.14
CA MET A 152 -12.96 19.48 12.72
C MET A 152 -12.42 20.44 11.66
N THR A 153 -11.14 20.77 11.74
CA THR A 153 -10.42 21.46 10.67
C THR A 153 -10.06 20.50 9.53
N ARG A 154 -9.68 21.06 8.38
CA ARG A 154 -9.14 20.28 7.25
C ARG A 154 -7.95 19.38 7.64
N GLU A 155 -7.04 19.89 8.46
CA GLU A 155 -5.90 19.12 8.98
C GLU A 155 -6.37 17.91 9.79
N GLN A 156 -7.35 18.11 10.68
CA GLN A 156 -7.90 17.04 11.53
C GLN A 156 -8.64 15.99 10.69
N VAL A 157 -9.40 16.42 9.67
CA VAL A 157 -10.07 15.50 8.75
C VAL A 157 -9.05 14.72 7.93
N ILE A 158 -7.98 15.36 7.44
CA ILE A 158 -6.89 14.64 6.76
C ILE A 158 -6.28 13.61 7.69
N MET A 159 -5.96 13.96 8.95
CA MET A 159 -5.40 12.99 9.89
C MET A 159 -6.33 11.78 10.13
N ALA A 160 -7.66 12.00 10.20
CA ALA A 160 -8.66 10.96 10.43
C ALA A 160 -8.93 10.08 9.20
N ALA A 161 -9.18 10.69 8.04
CA ALA A 161 -9.73 10.04 6.84
C ALA A 161 -8.78 10.05 5.63
N GLY A 162 -7.60 10.65 5.77
CA GLY A 162 -6.65 10.85 4.69
C GLY A 162 -7.01 12.01 3.75
N TYR A 163 -6.15 12.24 2.76
CA TYR A 163 -6.47 13.15 1.67
C TYR A 163 -7.63 12.59 0.84
N PRO A 164 -8.58 13.43 0.40
CA PRO A 164 -9.55 13.00 -0.60
C PRO A 164 -8.84 12.66 -1.91
N GLN A 165 -9.45 11.82 -2.74
CA GLN A 165 -8.90 11.52 -4.06
C GLN A 165 -8.75 12.80 -4.88
N SER A 166 -7.61 12.96 -5.54
CA SER A 166 -7.31 14.20 -6.26
C SER A 166 -8.05 14.35 -7.58
N ASP A 167 -8.56 13.26 -8.18
CA ASP A 167 -9.42 13.32 -9.36
C ASP A 167 -10.82 13.86 -9.03
N GLU A 168 -11.34 13.55 -7.85
CA GLU A 168 -12.63 14.03 -7.32
C GLU A 168 -12.50 15.36 -6.55
N THR A 169 -11.33 15.64 -5.97
CA THR A 169 -11.04 16.87 -5.21
C THR A 169 -9.64 17.40 -5.58
N PRO A 170 -9.49 18.07 -6.74
CA PRO A 170 -8.15 18.45 -7.22
C PRO A 170 -7.53 19.61 -6.43
N TRP A 171 -8.35 20.40 -5.72
CA TRP A 171 -7.89 21.45 -4.82
C TRP A 171 -8.56 21.29 -3.45
N LEU A 172 -7.77 21.43 -2.38
CA LEU A 172 -8.25 21.28 -1.01
C LEU A 172 -9.07 22.47 -0.52
N ASP A 173 -9.01 23.61 -1.21
CA ASP A 173 -9.79 24.82 -0.88
C ASP A 173 -11.15 24.89 -1.59
N VAL A 174 -11.83 23.76 -1.69
CA VAL A 174 -13.23 23.65 -2.13
C VAL A 174 -14.20 23.73 -0.96
N LEU A 175 -15.50 23.86 -1.29
CA LEU A 175 -16.61 23.90 -0.34
C LEU A 175 -16.93 22.53 0.29
N TYR A 176 -16.55 21.43 -0.34
CA TYR A 176 -16.69 20.09 0.21
C TYR A 176 -15.61 19.16 -0.32
N TRP A 177 -15.22 18.15 0.45
CA TRP A 177 -14.41 17.03 -0.03
C TRP A 177 -15.26 15.80 -0.21
N ARG A 178 -14.98 15.03 -1.25
CA ARG A 178 -15.60 13.72 -1.50
C ARG A 178 -14.67 12.62 -1.02
N TYR A 179 -15.22 11.71 -0.22
CA TYR A 179 -14.57 10.51 0.28
C TYR A 179 -15.39 9.28 -0.09
N TRP A 180 -14.80 8.11 0.13
CA TRP A 180 -15.38 6.82 -0.21
C TRP A 180 -15.30 5.87 0.97
N TRP A 181 -16.45 5.39 1.43
CA TRP A 181 -16.52 4.26 2.36
C TRP A 181 -16.04 2.97 1.67
N ALA A 182 -16.53 2.77 0.45
CA ALA A 182 -16.20 1.68 -0.48
C ALA A 182 -16.31 2.22 -1.91
N SER A 183 -15.98 1.40 -2.92
CA SER A 183 -16.04 1.80 -4.34
C SER A 183 -17.41 2.31 -4.83
N SER A 184 -18.50 1.98 -4.14
CA SER A 184 -19.87 2.44 -4.45
C SER A 184 -20.53 3.28 -3.36
N GLY A 185 -19.79 3.65 -2.30
CA GLY A 185 -20.33 4.35 -1.12
C GLY A 185 -19.67 5.70 -0.88
N PRO A 186 -20.02 6.76 -1.63
CA PRO A 186 -19.45 8.08 -1.39
C PRO A 186 -20.05 8.74 -0.15
N TYR A 187 -19.25 9.58 0.51
CA TYR A 187 -19.72 10.55 1.50
C TYR A 187 -18.98 11.88 1.34
N TYR A 188 -19.58 12.94 1.85
CA TYR A 188 -19.13 14.31 1.61
C TYR A 188 -18.91 15.04 2.94
N VAL A 189 -17.81 15.77 3.02
CA VAL A 189 -17.46 16.61 4.17
C VAL A 189 -17.51 18.07 3.74
N TYR A 190 -18.43 18.84 4.30
CA TYR A 190 -18.65 20.24 3.93
C TYR A 190 -17.94 21.20 4.87
N TRP A 191 -17.44 22.30 4.33
CA TRP A 191 -16.63 23.28 5.05
C TRP A 191 -17.39 24.58 5.34
N SER A 192 -17.13 25.18 6.50
CA SER A 192 -17.53 26.55 6.81
C SER A 192 -16.60 27.55 6.14
N ARG A 193 -16.96 28.84 6.20
CA ARG A 193 -16.03 29.93 5.84
C ARG A 193 -14.75 29.94 6.69
N ASN A 194 -14.82 29.38 7.91
CA ASN A 194 -13.69 29.25 8.82
C ASN A 194 -12.89 27.95 8.60
N LYS A 195 -13.16 27.20 7.52
CA LYS A 195 -12.46 25.94 7.15
C LYS A 195 -12.65 24.81 8.18
N GLU A 196 -13.81 24.78 8.82
CA GLU A 196 -14.24 23.73 9.76
C GLU A 196 -15.40 22.90 9.19
N VAL A 197 -15.53 21.64 9.59
CA VAL A 197 -16.61 20.76 9.16
C VAL A 197 -17.96 21.29 9.66
N THR A 198 -18.85 21.62 8.74
CA THR A 198 -20.23 22.03 9.05
C THR A 198 -21.19 20.85 9.06
N ARG A 199 -20.99 19.93 8.11
CA ARG A 199 -21.90 18.81 7.83
C ARG A 199 -21.15 17.66 7.16
N ILE A 200 -21.60 16.44 7.45
CA ILE A 200 -21.20 15.22 6.76
C ILE A 200 -22.45 14.64 6.12
N GLU A 201 -22.38 14.26 4.85
CA GLU A 201 -23.53 13.78 4.06
C GLU A 201 -23.20 12.45 3.37
N GLY A 202 -24.14 11.52 3.37
CA GLY A 202 -23.98 10.16 2.85
C GLY A 202 -25.22 9.31 3.20
N SER A 203 -25.21 8.02 2.85
CA SER A 203 -26.29 7.12 3.28
C SER A 203 -26.29 6.97 4.82
N PRO A 204 -27.45 6.70 5.45
CA PRO A 204 -27.51 6.51 6.90
C PRO A 204 -26.53 5.45 7.42
N GLU A 205 -26.35 4.37 6.66
CA GLU A 205 -25.44 3.27 6.98
C GLU A 205 -24.00 3.77 6.98
N ILE A 206 -23.57 4.50 5.95
CA ILE A 206 -22.21 5.07 5.87
C ILE A 206 -22.00 6.09 6.99
N LEU A 207 -22.96 6.99 7.22
CA LEU A 207 -22.86 8.02 8.25
C LEU A 207 -22.69 7.42 9.65
N SER A 208 -23.30 6.26 9.93
CA SER A 208 -23.13 5.54 11.20
C SER A 208 -21.70 5.04 11.44
N GLN A 209 -20.93 4.84 10.37
CA GLN A 209 -19.57 4.31 10.44
C GLN A 209 -18.51 5.42 10.43
N VAL A 210 -18.71 6.47 9.64
CA VAL A 210 -17.71 7.52 9.41
C VAL A 210 -17.85 8.72 10.34
N THR A 211 -19.00 8.91 10.96
CA THR A 211 -19.25 10.06 11.84
C THR A 211 -18.98 9.70 13.29
N TYR A 212 -18.16 10.50 13.97
CA TYR A 212 -18.00 10.41 15.42
C TYR A 212 -19.09 11.22 16.13
N ARG A 213 -19.72 10.61 17.13
CA ARG A 213 -20.65 11.24 18.05
C ARG A 213 -20.03 11.03 19.43
N GLY A 214 -19.46 12.09 20.01
CA GLY A 214 -18.98 12.02 21.38
C GLY A 214 -20.17 11.78 22.29
N GLU A 215 -20.15 10.69 23.04
CA GLU A 215 -21.12 10.41 24.10
C GLU A 215 -20.83 11.25 25.34
#